data_AF-A0ABD1KTV1-F1
#
_entry.id   AF-A0ABD1KTV1-F1
#
_cell.length_a   1.000
_cell.length_b   1.000
_cell.length_c   1.000
_cell.angle_alpha   90.00
_cell.angle_beta   90.00
_cell.angle_gamma   90.00
#
_symmetry.space_group_name_H-M   'P 1'
#
loop_
_entity.id
_entity.type
_entity.pdbx_description
1 polymer ?
#
loop_
_entity_poly.entity_id
_entity_poly.type
_entity_poly.pdbx_seq_one_letter_code
_entity_poly.pdbx_strand_id
1 'polypeptide(L)'
;MMSNNTYYDQLPPQYYYGTDNGEEGEEEMPATEKDLAEDAPWKKIQQNTFTRWCNEHLKCINKRINDLQKDLSDGLKLIGLLEVLSQKHMYRKYHARPNFRQMKLENVSVALEFLEREHIKLVSIGWLAACDP
;
A
#
# COMPACT_ATOMS: atom_id res chain seq x y z
N MET A 1 69.09 -4.28 6.29
CA MET A 1 67.61 -4.29 6.19
C MET A 1 67.25 -5.23 5.06
N MET A 2 66.39 -6.23 5.16
CA MET A 2 65.63 -6.83 6.25
C MET A 2 65.42 -8.28 5.82
N SER A 3 65.87 -9.23 6.64
CA SER A 3 65.51 -10.63 6.46
C SER A 3 64.11 -10.84 7.03
N ASN A 4 63.29 -11.49 6.21
CA ASN A 4 61.90 -11.86 6.39
C ASN A 4 61.55 -12.34 7.79
N ASN A 5 60.52 -11.73 8.39
CA ASN A 5 59.92 -12.16 9.64
C ASN A 5 58.48 -12.66 9.36
N THR A 6 58.35 -13.99 9.25
CA THR A 6 57.38 -14.83 9.98
C THR A 6 55.99 -14.25 10.30
N TYR A 7 55.20 -13.87 9.28
CA TYR A 7 53.79 -13.48 9.48
C TYR A 7 52.77 -14.37 8.73
N TYR A 8 53.22 -15.35 7.95
CA TYR A 8 52.34 -16.15 7.11
C TYR A 8 51.64 -17.33 7.81
N ASP A 9 51.84 -17.54 9.11
CA ASP A 9 51.36 -18.75 9.82
C ASP A 9 50.12 -18.50 10.72
N GLN A 10 49.37 -17.42 10.52
CA GLN A 10 48.20 -17.09 11.36
C GLN A 10 46.95 -16.55 10.64
N LEU A 11 46.81 -16.67 9.31
CA LEU A 11 45.60 -16.17 8.64
C LEU A 11 44.48 -17.24 8.55
N PRO A 12 43.22 -16.92 8.95
CA PRO A 12 42.09 -17.85 8.91
C PRO A 12 41.68 -18.19 7.46
N PRO A 13 41.12 -19.40 7.22
CA PRO A 13 41.04 -19.99 5.88
C PRO A 13 39.84 -19.51 5.04
N GLN A 14 39.66 -18.19 4.87
CA GLN A 14 38.45 -17.66 4.23
C GLN A 14 38.73 -16.60 3.16
N TYR A 15 39.77 -16.72 2.33
CA TYR A 15 39.90 -15.87 1.13
C TYR A 15 40.83 -16.55 0.10
N TYR A 16 40.40 -17.69 -0.45
CA TYR A 16 40.94 -18.17 -1.73
C TYR A 16 39.96 -17.76 -2.83
N TYR A 17 40.18 -16.59 -3.44
CA TYR A 17 39.53 -16.23 -4.70
C TYR A 17 40.21 -17.01 -5.82
N GLY A 18 39.57 -18.10 -6.26
CA GLY A 18 39.88 -18.76 -7.52
C GLY A 18 39.10 -18.08 -8.64
N THR A 19 39.82 -17.53 -9.60
CA THR A 19 39.29 -17.08 -10.89
C THR A 19 38.83 -18.24 -11.75
N ASP A 20 37.76 -17.99 -12.50
CA ASP A 20 37.32 -18.64 -13.74
C ASP A 20 36.39 -19.86 -13.62
N ASN A 21 35.08 -19.63 -13.75
CA ASN A 21 34.26 -20.08 -14.88
C ASN A 21 32.83 -19.53 -14.73
N GLY A 22 32.25 -19.07 -15.83
CA GLY A 22 31.04 -18.24 -15.85
C GLY A 22 29.77 -18.93 -15.36
N GLU A 23 28.98 -18.17 -14.61
CA GLU A 23 27.53 -18.23 -14.47
C GLU A 23 27.10 -16.84 -13.98
N GLU A 24 26.35 -16.13 -14.82
CA GLU A 24 25.80 -14.81 -14.50
C GLU A 24 24.91 -14.94 -13.26
N GLY A 25 25.25 -14.21 -12.20
CA GLY A 25 24.49 -14.19 -10.97
C GLY A 25 23.10 -13.63 -11.20
N GLU A 26 22.10 -14.50 -11.20
CA GLU A 26 20.82 -14.17 -10.57
C GLU A 26 21.06 -14.26 -9.05
N GLU A 27 21.58 -13.18 -8.46
CA GLU A 27 21.46 -12.99 -7.01
C GLU A 27 19.96 -12.94 -6.71
N GLU A 28 19.40 -14.10 -6.37
CA GLU A 28 18.07 -14.23 -5.79
C GLU A 28 18.06 -13.39 -4.51
N MET A 29 17.54 -12.17 -4.61
CA MET A 29 17.39 -11.28 -3.47
C MET A 29 16.67 -12.06 -2.34
N PRO A 30 17.29 -12.20 -1.16
CA PRO A 30 16.71 -12.98 -0.08
C PRO A 30 15.36 -12.37 0.31
N ALA A 31 14.33 -13.21 0.42
CA ALA A 31 12.94 -12.86 0.71
C ALA A 31 12.75 -11.89 1.90
N THR A 32 13.76 -11.78 2.76
CA THR A 32 13.82 -10.89 3.92
C THR A 32 13.78 -9.39 3.60
N GLU A 33 14.20 -8.94 2.41
CA GLU A 33 14.08 -7.53 2.04
C GLU A 33 12.65 -7.13 1.66
N LYS A 34 11.88 -8.07 1.10
CA LYS A 34 10.50 -7.83 0.66
C LYS A 34 9.55 -7.68 1.84
N ASP A 35 9.78 -8.44 2.91
CA ASP A 35 8.97 -8.40 4.13
C ASP A 35 9.21 -7.11 4.95
N LEU A 36 10.43 -6.55 4.92
CA LEU A 36 10.74 -5.27 5.58
C LEU A 36 10.02 -4.07 4.94
N ALA A 37 9.68 -4.16 3.65
CA ALA A 37 8.95 -3.11 2.95
C ALA A 37 7.45 -3.08 3.30
N GLU A 38 6.85 -4.21 3.71
CA GLU A 38 5.42 -4.28 4.00
C GLU A 38 5.03 -3.56 5.30
N ASP A 39 5.90 -3.55 6.31
CA ASP A 39 5.63 -3.04 7.66
C ASP A 39 6.26 -1.66 7.97
N ALA A 40 6.54 -0.85 6.95
CA ALA A 40 7.11 0.47 7.16
C ALA A 40 6.20 1.33 8.08
N PRO A 41 6.72 1.91 9.19
CA PRO A 41 5.89 2.60 10.20
C PRO A 41 5.00 3.71 9.63
N TRP A 42 5.44 4.36 8.54
CA TRP A 42 4.68 5.41 7.87
C TRP A 42 3.37 4.90 7.24
N LYS A 43 3.30 3.64 6.79
CA LYS A 43 2.08 3.03 6.25
C LYS A 43 1.00 2.95 7.32
N LYS A 44 1.37 2.54 8.53
CA LYS A 44 0.48 2.47 9.68
C LYS A 44 -0.01 3.86 10.10
N ILE A 45 0.86 4.87 10.07
CA ILE A 45 0.48 6.27 10.36
C ILE A 45 -0.50 6.78 9.31
N GLN A 46 -0.23 6.54 8.02
CA GLN A 46 -1.12 6.93 6.92
C GLN A 46 -2.48 6.24 7.04
N GLN A 47 -2.50 4.93 7.28
CA GLN A 47 -3.72 4.16 7.49
C GLN A 47 -4.53 4.70 8.67
N ASN A 48 -3.90 4.95 9.82
CA ASN A 48 -4.56 5.50 11.00
C ASN A 48 -5.14 6.90 10.74
N THR A 49 -4.37 7.76 10.07
CA THR A 49 -4.78 9.13 9.74
C THR A 49 -5.98 9.10 8.80
N PHE A 50 -5.91 8.31 7.74
CA PHE A 50 -7.01 8.18 6.78
C PHE A 50 -8.25 7.54 7.42
N THR A 51 -8.07 6.52 8.26
CA THR A 51 -9.19 5.88 9.00
C THR A 51 -9.90 6.88 9.90
N ARG A 52 -9.15 7.71 10.64
CA ARG A 52 -9.73 8.77 11.48
C ARG A 52 -10.47 9.80 10.62
N TRP A 53 -9.85 10.26 9.54
CA TRP A 53 -10.47 11.22 8.63
C TRP A 53 -11.79 10.69 8.05
N CYS A 54 -11.84 9.44 7.57
CA CYS A 54 -13.08 8.84 7.10
C CYS A 54 -14.14 8.75 8.21
N ASN A 55 -13.73 8.39 9.43
CA ASN A 55 -14.64 8.26 10.56
C ASN A 55 -15.25 9.59 11.00
N GLU A 56 -14.53 10.71 10.91
CA GLU A 56 -15.08 12.05 11.18
C GLU A 56 -16.24 12.36 10.23
N HIS A 57 -16.10 12.05 8.94
CA HIS A 57 -17.16 12.28 7.95
C HIS A 57 -18.31 11.26 8.07
N LEU A 58 -18.00 9.99 8.33
CA LEU A 58 -19.01 8.93 8.43
C LEU A 58 -19.83 8.99 9.72
N LYS A 59 -19.36 9.70 10.75
CA LYS A 59 -20.10 9.93 12.00
C LYS A 59 -21.46 10.58 11.76
N CYS A 60 -21.55 11.50 10.79
CA CYS A 60 -22.79 12.20 10.44
C CYS A 60 -23.89 11.26 9.91
N ILE A 61 -23.51 10.11 9.37
CA ILE A 61 -24.43 9.08 8.86
C ILE A 61 -24.40 7.79 9.70
N ASN A 62 -23.89 7.89 10.94
CA ASN A 62 -23.79 6.80 11.91
C ASN A 62 -23.07 5.53 11.35
N LYS A 63 -22.03 5.74 10.54
CA LYS A 63 -21.16 4.66 10.01
C LYS A 63 -19.75 4.80 10.57
N ARG A 64 -19.03 3.68 10.64
CA ARG A 64 -17.63 3.62 11.11
C ARG A 64 -16.82 2.62 10.31
N ILE A 65 -15.54 2.94 10.11
CA ILE A 65 -14.50 2.10 9.53
C ILE A 65 -13.54 1.70 10.64
N ASN A 66 -13.30 0.39 10.76
CA ASN A 66 -12.28 -0.22 11.60
C ASN A 66 -11.10 -0.71 10.76
N ASP A 67 -11.39 -1.27 9.58
CA ASP A 67 -10.40 -1.81 8.65
C ASP A 67 -10.70 -1.25 7.26
N LEU A 68 -9.88 -0.30 6.79
CA LEU A 68 -10.06 0.38 5.51
C LEU A 68 -10.20 -0.57 4.32
N GLN A 69 -9.44 -1.67 4.29
CA GLN A 69 -9.48 -2.61 3.16
C GLN A 69 -10.79 -3.39 3.15
N LYS A 70 -11.21 -3.91 4.31
CA LYS A 70 -12.42 -4.72 4.41
C LYS A 70 -13.68 -3.86 4.33
N ASP A 71 -13.70 -2.73 5.02
CA ASP A 71 -14.89 -1.91 5.20
C ASP A 71 -15.26 -1.09 3.97
N LEU A 72 -14.31 -0.80 3.07
CA LEU A 72 -14.61 -0.12 1.81
C LEU A 72 -14.89 -1.11 0.67
N SER A 73 -14.60 -2.41 0.85
CA SER A 73 -14.68 -3.43 -0.21
C SER A 73 -16.10 -3.73 -0.71
N ASP A 74 -17.12 -3.44 0.09
CA ASP A 74 -18.53 -3.64 -0.28
C ASP A 74 -19.17 -2.43 -0.99
N GLY A 75 -18.41 -1.32 -1.08
CA GLY A 75 -18.81 -0.06 -1.68
C GLY A 75 -19.76 0.79 -0.85
N LEU A 76 -20.40 0.29 0.21
CA LEU A 76 -21.45 1.02 0.93
C LEU A 76 -20.90 2.19 1.76
N LYS A 77 -19.80 1.97 2.47
CA LYS A 77 -19.15 3.03 3.25
C LYS A 77 -18.45 4.03 2.34
N LEU A 78 -17.91 3.56 1.21
CA LEU A 78 -17.34 4.43 0.17
C LEU A 78 -18.39 5.39 -0.39
N ILE A 79 -19.56 4.87 -0.80
CA ILE A 79 -20.68 5.68 -1.28
C ILE A 79 -21.08 6.72 -0.23
N GLY A 80 -21.33 6.29 1.02
CA GLY A 80 -21.73 7.21 2.07
C GLY A 80 -20.70 8.31 2.36
N LEU A 81 -19.41 7.96 2.29
CA LEU A 81 -18.33 8.94 2.41
C LEU A 81 -18.37 9.96 1.28
N LEU A 82 -18.55 9.52 0.02
CA LEU A 82 -18.65 10.41 -1.13
C LEU A 82 -19.87 11.32 -1.07
N GLU A 83 -21.03 10.83 -0.64
CA GLU A 83 -22.23 11.65 -0.47
C GLU A 83 -22.01 12.75 0.59
N VAL A 84 -21.38 12.41 1.72
CA VAL A 84 -21.04 13.39 2.76
C VAL A 84 -20.01 14.41 2.26
N LEU A 85 -18.98 13.98 1.53
CA LEU A 85 -17.94 14.89 1.05
C LEU A 85 -18.43 15.83 -0.06
N SER A 86 -19.24 15.31 -0.98
CA SER A 86 -19.77 16.07 -2.10
C SER A 86 -21.02 16.87 -1.76
N GLN A 87 -21.69 16.56 -0.63
CA GLN A 87 -23.01 17.08 -0.27
C GLN A 87 -24.06 16.82 -1.38
N LYS A 88 -23.91 15.71 -2.12
CA LYS A 88 -24.77 15.28 -3.21
C LYS A 88 -25.14 13.81 -3.07
N HIS A 89 -26.24 13.41 -3.69
CA HIS A 89 -26.65 12.01 -3.77
C HIS A 89 -26.05 11.31 -4.98
N MET A 90 -25.88 10.00 -4.88
CA MET A 90 -25.47 9.18 -6.02
C MET A 90 -26.45 9.29 -7.20
N TYR A 91 -25.91 9.39 -8.41
CA TYR A 91 -26.71 9.47 -9.65
C TYR A 91 -27.41 8.16 -10.00
N ARG A 92 -26.88 7.03 -9.54
CA ARG A 92 -27.42 5.69 -9.77
C ARG A 92 -27.80 5.03 -8.45
N LYS A 93 -28.77 4.13 -8.52
CA LYS A 93 -29.11 3.25 -7.40
C LYS A 93 -27.96 2.26 -7.17
N TYR A 94 -27.71 1.97 -5.90
CA TYR A 94 -26.74 0.98 -5.45
C TYR A 94 -27.43 -0.06 -4.56
N HIS A 95 -26.75 -1.18 -4.34
CA HIS A 95 -27.25 -2.31 -3.56
C HIS A 95 -27.03 -2.09 -2.07
N ALA A 96 -28.11 -1.81 -1.33
CA ALA A 96 -28.06 -1.64 0.13
C ALA A 96 -27.67 -2.92 0.90
N ARG A 97 -27.80 -4.10 0.27
CA ARG A 97 -27.44 -5.41 0.84
C ARG A 97 -26.62 -6.23 -0.17
N PRO A 98 -25.32 -5.93 -0.35
CA PRO A 98 -24.51 -6.58 -1.37
C PRO A 98 -24.02 -7.96 -0.88
N ASN A 99 -24.88 -8.98 -1.00
CA ASN A 99 -24.59 -10.35 -0.59
C ASN A 99 -23.61 -11.05 -1.53
N PHE A 100 -23.66 -10.72 -2.82
CA PHE A 100 -22.80 -11.31 -3.85
C PHE A 100 -21.67 -10.37 -4.25
N ARG A 101 -20.53 -10.96 -4.64
CA ARG A 101 -19.36 -10.20 -5.13
C ARG A 101 -19.73 -9.25 -6.27
N GLN A 102 -20.60 -9.67 -7.19
CA GLN A 102 -21.06 -8.83 -8.29
C GLN A 102 -21.75 -7.55 -7.79
N MET A 103 -22.60 -7.64 -6.77
CA MET A 103 -23.29 -6.48 -6.19
C MET A 103 -22.31 -5.52 -5.50
N LYS A 104 -21.29 -6.07 -4.82
CA LYS A 104 -20.21 -5.27 -4.21
C LYS A 104 -19.43 -4.49 -5.27
N LEU A 105 -19.03 -5.18 -6.35
CA LEU A 105 -18.34 -4.56 -7.48
C LEU A 105 -19.19 -3.47 -8.12
N GLU A 106 -20.48 -3.71 -8.32
CA GLU A 106 -21.40 -2.71 -8.87
C GLU A 106 -21.51 -1.46 -7.98
N ASN A 107 -21.60 -1.62 -6.65
CA ASN A 107 -21.57 -0.50 -5.72
C ASN A 107 -20.28 0.34 -5.85
N VAL A 108 -19.13 -0.34 -5.94
CA VAL A 108 -17.83 0.34 -6.14
C VAL A 108 -17.80 1.04 -7.49
N SER A 109 -18.27 0.41 -8.56
CA SER A 109 -18.37 1.04 -9.89
C SER A 109 -19.23 2.30 -9.87
N VAL A 110 -20.37 2.30 -9.17
CA VAL A 110 -21.22 3.49 -9.01
C VAL A 110 -20.47 4.62 -8.29
N ALA A 111 -19.71 4.30 -7.24
CA ALA A 111 -18.90 5.28 -6.53
C ALA A 111 -17.79 5.88 -7.40
N LEU A 112 -17.14 5.06 -8.24
CA LEU A 112 -16.10 5.53 -9.16
C LEU A 112 -16.68 6.41 -10.29
N GLU A 113 -17.81 6.02 -10.88
CA GLU A 113 -18.50 6.84 -11.89
C GLU A 113 -18.92 8.20 -11.32
N PHE A 114 -19.34 8.24 -10.04
CA PHE A 114 -19.66 9.49 -9.36
C PHE A 114 -18.44 10.42 -9.27
N LEU A 115 -17.27 9.89 -8.92
CA LEU A 115 -16.02 10.65 -8.83
C LEU A 115 -15.60 11.23 -10.19
N GLU A 116 -15.71 10.43 -11.25
CA GLU A 116 -15.40 10.86 -12.62
C GLU A 116 -16.31 12.01 -13.06
N ARG A 117 -17.61 11.93 -12.79
CA ARG A 117 -18.59 12.96 -13.16
C ARG A 117 -18.41 14.26 -12.39
N GLU A 118 -18.03 14.18 -11.12
CA GLU A 118 -17.76 15.35 -10.28
C GLU A 118 -16.39 15.98 -10.59
N HIS A 119 -15.66 15.47 -11.59
CA HIS A 119 -14.29 15.86 -11.91
C HIS A 119 -13.34 15.81 -10.69
N ILE A 120 -13.68 14.98 -9.70
CA ILE A 120 -12.83 14.74 -8.55
C ILE A 120 -11.73 13.84 -9.07
N LYS A 121 -10.55 14.41 -9.30
CA LYS A 121 -9.38 13.63 -9.68
C LYS A 121 -9.17 12.59 -8.59
N LEU A 122 -9.34 11.32 -8.97
CA LEU A 122 -8.75 10.19 -8.30
C LEU A 122 -7.24 10.36 -8.40
N VAL A 123 -6.69 11.27 -7.62
CA VAL A 123 -5.27 11.28 -7.34
C VAL A 123 -5.07 9.95 -6.65
N SER A 124 -4.46 9.01 -7.36
CA SER A 124 -3.90 7.83 -6.74
C SER A 124 -3.21 8.36 -5.49
N ILE A 125 -3.54 7.85 -4.31
CA ILE A 125 -2.92 8.26 -3.05
C ILE A 125 -1.48 7.68 -3.06
N GLY A 126 -0.74 8.03 -4.11
CA GLY A 126 0.66 7.87 -4.28
C GLY A 126 1.27 8.93 -3.39
N TRP A 127 1.74 8.46 -2.25
CA TRP A 127 2.92 8.88 -1.51
C TRP A 127 4.16 9.29 -2.36
N LEU A 128 4.02 9.47 -3.69
CA LEU A 128 5.05 9.62 -4.70
C LEU A 128 5.33 11.07 -5.13
N ALA A 129 4.66 12.08 -4.56
CA ALA A 129 4.98 13.49 -4.83
C ALA A 129 5.86 14.13 -3.74
N ALA A 130 6.35 13.36 -2.77
CA ALA A 130 7.17 13.87 -1.66
C ALA A 130 8.68 13.54 -1.79
N CYS A 131 9.12 12.94 -2.89
CA CYS A 131 10.53 12.72 -3.22
C CYS A 131 10.83 13.22 -4.64
N ASP A 132 10.83 14.53 -4.83
CA ASP A 132 11.63 15.27 -5.82
C ASP A 132 11.75 16.69 -5.25
N PRO A 133 12.97 17.23 -5.08
CA PRO A 133 13.93 17.43 -6.16
C PRO A 133 15.35 16.89 -5.92
#